data_AF-R6FQ93-F1
#
_entry.id   AF-R6FQ93-F1
#
_cell.length_a   1.000
_cell.length_b   1.000
_cell.length_c   1.000
_cell.angle_alpha   90.00
_cell.angle_beta   90.00
_cell.angle_gamma   90.00
#
_symmetry.space_group_name_H-M   'P 1'
#
loop_
_entity.id
_entity.type
_entity.pdbx_description
1 polymer ?
#
loop_
_entity_poly.entity_id
_entity_poly.type
_entity_poly.pdbx_seq_one_letter_code
_entity_poly.pdbx_strand_id
1 'polypeptide(L)'
;MFLLLVGLVAQAQDIASQKAMKPTIMVIPEKSWCINNGYVKSESPLEADYEKAVLNDDVLSVITKMGGIMEQRGYPLKLLTSVLDEIKYEETLDYALQSKNDGEIVENDLDKLMRVAQADILVNVAFERKTYGPRNVVEFRVTSVDAATSKQIGGEVGRSSVSGSPMSVLVEESVLGFMDNFTASIQRYFQRTIESGREGVFVFKIASDCPLNFESTVSLNGEEGELCDAIDYWMSENAVNGVYTQASKNRVRLVYEQVNFPLSGKGKFGAKVKALNAESFIKQINTFLSQFGLDISVTPVGIGKAYIVIGGRS
;
A
#
# COMPACT_ATOMS: atom_id res chain seq x y z
N MET A 1 6.06 57.34 40.02
CA MET A 1 6.65 56.07 40.51
C MET A 1 5.90 54.94 39.83
N PHE A 2 6.63 54.15 39.04
CA PHE A 2 6.16 53.08 38.15
C PHE A 2 5.42 51.96 38.89
N LEU A 3 4.42 51.36 38.23
CA LEU A 3 4.23 49.91 38.20
C LEU A 3 3.31 49.55 37.02
N LEU A 4 3.96 49.19 35.92
CA LEU A 4 3.37 48.63 34.71
C LEU A 4 3.17 47.13 34.97
N LEU A 5 1.93 46.67 35.12
CA LEU A 5 1.59 45.25 35.22
C LEU A 5 1.39 44.71 33.80
N VAL A 6 2.45 44.15 33.21
CA VAL A 6 2.38 43.39 31.97
C VAL A 6 1.86 42.00 32.31
N GLY A 7 0.56 41.76 32.08
CA GLY A 7 -0.03 40.43 32.13
C GLY A 7 0.43 39.64 30.91
N LEU A 8 1.29 38.64 31.12
CA LEU A 8 1.67 37.66 30.12
C LEU A 8 0.47 36.72 29.90
N VAL A 9 -0.27 36.91 28.80
CA VAL A 9 -1.28 35.93 28.37
C VAL A 9 -0.52 34.78 27.71
N ALA A 10 -0.25 33.71 28.46
CA ALA A 10 0.18 32.45 27.90
C ALA A 10 -0.98 31.87 27.08
N GLN A 11 -0.89 31.95 25.76
CA GLN A 11 -1.78 31.18 24.90
C GLN A 11 -1.42 29.70 25.06
N ALA A 12 -2.25 28.98 25.81
CA ALA A 12 -2.27 27.53 25.76
C ALA A 12 -2.67 27.15 24.32
N GLN A 13 -1.70 26.68 23.54
CA GLN A 13 -2.00 25.97 22.31
C GLN A 13 -2.70 24.68 22.73
N ASP A 14 -4.00 24.59 22.45
CA ASP A 14 -4.71 23.32 22.44
C ASP A 14 -4.01 22.43 21.42
N ILE A 15 -3.08 21.59 21.91
CA ILE A 15 -2.67 20.38 21.20
C ILE A 15 -3.90 19.50 21.24
N ALA A 16 -4.82 19.73 20.28
CA ALA A 16 -5.85 18.78 19.97
C ALA A 16 -5.13 17.46 19.77
N SER A 17 -5.31 16.53 20.71
CA SER A 17 -4.81 15.17 20.63
C SER A 17 -5.35 14.63 19.31
N GLN A 18 -4.52 14.64 18.26
CA GLN A 18 -4.79 13.98 17.00
C GLN A 18 -5.07 12.55 17.43
N LYS A 19 -6.35 12.15 17.41
CA LYS A 19 -6.75 10.77 17.63
C LYS A 19 -5.85 9.96 16.70
N ALA A 20 -4.84 9.29 17.27
CA ALA A 20 -3.72 8.77 16.50
C ALA A 20 -4.29 7.93 15.37
N MET A 21 -4.13 8.43 14.13
CA MET A 21 -4.75 7.81 12.97
C MET A 21 -4.12 6.42 12.87
N LYS A 22 -4.95 5.37 12.89
CA LYS A 22 -4.45 4.00 12.78
C LYS A 22 -4.44 3.60 11.31
N PRO A 23 -3.42 2.86 10.86
CA PRO A 23 -3.40 2.34 9.51
C PRO A 23 -4.54 1.36 9.28
N THR A 24 -5.09 1.36 8.08
CA THR A 24 -5.97 0.29 7.61
C THR A 24 -5.14 -0.97 7.39
N ILE A 25 -5.61 -2.09 7.92
CA ILE A 25 -4.92 -3.38 7.85
C ILE A 25 -5.72 -4.35 6.98
N MET A 26 -5.02 -5.17 6.20
CA MET A 26 -5.58 -6.38 5.60
C MET A 26 -4.79 -7.60 6.05
N VAL A 27 -5.48 -8.63 6.53
CA VAL A 27 -4.86 -9.91 6.92
C VAL A 27 -4.98 -10.88 5.75
N ILE A 28 -3.85 -11.43 5.30
CA ILE A 28 -3.78 -12.37 4.18
C ILE A 28 -2.90 -13.58 4.55
N PRO A 29 -3.15 -14.76 3.98
CA PRO A 29 -2.21 -15.86 4.10
C PRO A 29 -0.91 -15.51 3.36
N GLU A 30 0.24 -15.93 3.89
CA GLU A 30 1.53 -15.65 3.29
C GLU A 30 1.66 -16.35 1.93
N LYS A 31 2.11 -15.62 0.90
CA LYS A 31 2.27 -16.16 -0.47
C LYS A 31 3.05 -17.49 -0.49
N SER A 32 4.19 -17.55 0.21
CA SER A 32 5.03 -18.76 0.26
C SER A 32 4.29 -19.94 0.89
N TRP A 33 3.48 -19.67 1.93
CA TRP A 33 2.68 -20.66 2.61
C TRP A 33 1.56 -21.18 1.71
N CYS A 34 0.88 -20.31 0.97
CA CYS A 34 -0.13 -20.71 -0.01
C CYS A 34 0.46 -21.67 -1.06
N ILE A 35 1.60 -21.31 -1.63
CA ILE A 35 2.29 -22.12 -2.65
C ILE A 35 2.66 -23.49 -2.08
N ASN A 36 3.29 -23.53 -0.91
CA ASN A 36 3.72 -24.78 -0.27
C ASN A 36 2.56 -25.70 0.13
N ASN A 37 1.36 -25.15 0.34
CA ASN A 37 0.15 -25.92 0.68
C ASN A 37 -0.74 -26.22 -0.54
N GLY A 38 -0.28 -25.94 -1.77
CA GLY A 38 -1.03 -26.26 -2.99
C GLY A 38 -2.18 -25.30 -3.31
N TYR A 39 -2.24 -24.15 -2.61
CA TYR A 39 -3.10 -23.03 -2.97
C TYR A 39 -2.42 -22.20 -4.07
N VAL A 40 -2.26 -22.84 -5.23
CA VAL A 40 -1.66 -22.27 -6.43
C VAL A 40 -2.66 -22.28 -7.57
N LYS A 41 -2.49 -21.33 -8.50
CA LYS A 41 -3.26 -21.29 -9.73
C LYS A 41 -2.87 -22.42 -10.67
N SER A 42 -3.84 -22.93 -11.42
CA SER A 42 -3.61 -23.98 -12.42
C SER A 42 -2.61 -23.57 -13.51
N GLU A 43 -2.65 -22.31 -13.94
CA GLU A 43 -1.82 -21.78 -15.03
C GLU A 43 -0.49 -21.17 -14.58
N SER A 44 -0.31 -20.90 -13.27
CA SER A 44 0.90 -20.30 -12.71
C SER A 44 1.20 -20.88 -11.31
N PRO A 45 1.94 -22.00 -11.22
CA PRO A 45 2.27 -22.65 -9.94
C PRO A 45 3.13 -21.81 -8.98
N LEU A 46 3.68 -20.69 -9.45
CA LEU A 46 4.48 -19.74 -8.66
C LEU A 46 3.64 -18.58 -8.08
N GLU A 47 2.35 -18.55 -8.39
CA GLU A 47 1.38 -17.59 -7.88
C GLU A 47 0.48 -18.22 -6.83
N ALA A 48 0.23 -17.49 -5.76
CA ALA A 48 -0.71 -17.91 -4.73
C ALA A 48 -2.14 -17.67 -5.22
N ASP A 49 -2.99 -18.67 -5.06
CA ASP A 49 -4.42 -18.58 -5.31
C ASP A 49 -5.11 -18.28 -3.98
N TYR A 50 -5.33 -16.99 -3.71
CA TYR A 50 -5.96 -16.54 -2.48
C TYR A 50 -7.45 -16.91 -2.40
N GLU A 51 -8.14 -17.00 -3.55
CA GLU A 51 -9.53 -17.47 -3.60
C GLU A 51 -9.61 -18.93 -3.13
N LYS A 52 -8.75 -19.79 -3.68
CA LYS A 52 -8.66 -21.20 -3.27
C LYS A 52 -8.22 -21.35 -1.81
N ALA A 53 -7.36 -20.48 -1.32
CA ALA A 53 -6.90 -20.50 0.07
C ALA A 53 -8.04 -20.19 1.06
N VAL A 54 -8.87 -19.18 0.80
CA VAL A 54 -9.95 -18.78 1.73
C VAL A 54 -11.14 -19.75 1.75
N LEU A 55 -11.23 -20.68 0.79
CA LEU A 55 -12.19 -21.79 0.83
C LEU A 55 -11.85 -22.83 1.91
N ASN A 56 -10.62 -22.82 2.45
CA ASN A 56 -10.26 -23.69 3.56
C ASN A 56 -10.70 -23.06 4.90
N ASP A 57 -11.53 -23.78 5.65
CA ASP A 57 -12.09 -23.30 6.93
C ASP A 57 -11.02 -22.93 7.97
N ASP A 58 -9.89 -23.64 8.01
CA ASP A 58 -8.79 -23.31 8.93
C ASP A 58 -8.13 -21.99 8.51
N VAL A 59 -7.88 -21.77 7.21
CA VAL A 59 -7.34 -20.49 6.69
C VAL A 59 -8.30 -19.34 7.00
N LEU A 60 -9.59 -19.51 6.68
CA LEU A 60 -10.61 -18.51 6.92
C LEU A 60 -10.73 -18.18 8.42
N SER A 61 -10.77 -19.19 9.28
CA SER A 61 -10.83 -19.02 10.74
C SER A 61 -9.65 -18.20 11.27
N VAL A 62 -8.46 -18.44 10.72
CA VAL A 62 -7.23 -17.77 11.11
C VAL A 62 -7.25 -16.29 10.72
N ILE A 63 -7.55 -15.99 9.44
CA ILE A 63 -7.56 -14.61 8.96
C ILE A 63 -8.66 -13.80 9.65
N THR A 64 -9.83 -14.39 9.86
CA THR A 64 -10.96 -13.74 10.55
C THR A 64 -10.64 -13.49 12.01
N LYS A 65 -10.05 -14.46 12.72
CA LYS A 65 -9.71 -14.28 14.13
C LYS A 65 -8.63 -13.22 14.32
N MET A 66 -7.57 -13.27 13.50
CA MET A 66 -6.49 -12.28 13.53
C MET A 66 -7.01 -10.87 13.21
N GLY A 67 -7.88 -10.75 12.19
CA GLY A 67 -8.55 -9.50 11.84
C GLY A 67 -9.42 -8.96 12.97
N GLY A 68 -10.23 -9.82 13.60
CA GLY A 68 -11.06 -9.41 14.74
C GLY A 68 -10.26 -8.94 15.96
N ILE A 69 -9.12 -9.58 16.26
CA ILE A 69 -8.24 -9.15 17.34
C ILE A 69 -7.61 -7.77 17.05
N MET A 70 -7.30 -7.48 15.78
CA MET A 70 -6.80 -6.17 15.33
C MET A 70 -7.89 -5.10 15.39
N GLU A 71 -9.11 -5.42 14.96
CA GLU A 71 -10.26 -4.52 15.01
C GLU A 71 -10.62 -4.15 16.45
N GLN A 72 -10.59 -5.10 17.39
CA GLN A 72 -10.76 -4.83 18.83
C GLN A 72 -9.72 -3.85 19.38
N ARG A 73 -8.51 -3.83 18.79
CA ARG A 73 -7.46 -2.85 19.10
C ARG A 73 -7.63 -1.54 18.33
N GLY A 74 -8.69 -1.37 17.56
CA GLY A 74 -9.07 -0.13 16.89
C GLY A 74 -8.47 0.09 15.50
N TYR A 75 -7.89 -0.94 14.88
CA TYR A 75 -7.40 -0.85 13.50
C TYR A 75 -8.57 -1.05 12.53
N PRO A 76 -8.77 -0.14 11.54
CA PRO A 76 -9.70 -0.38 10.45
C PRO A 76 -9.27 -1.63 9.66
N LEU A 77 -10.20 -2.55 9.41
CA LEU A 77 -9.91 -3.82 8.74
C LEU A 77 -10.49 -3.82 7.32
N LYS A 78 -9.69 -4.28 6.36
CA LYS A 78 -10.13 -4.71 5.03
C LYS A 78 -10.17 -6.24 5.02
N LEU A 79 -11.33 -6.81 4.73
CA LEU A 79 -11.52 -8.25 4.68
C LEU A 79 -11.06 -8.78 3.32
N LEU A 80 -10.16 -9.77 3.32
CA LEU A 80 -9.65 -10.39 2.10
C LEU A 80 -10.79 -10.92 1.21
N THR A 81 -11.79 -11.58 1.79
CA THR A 81 -12.94 -12.12 1.04
C THR A 81 -13.72 -11.04 0.30
N SER A 82 -14.00 -9.91 0.96
CA SER A 82 -14.70 -8.79 0.34
C SER A 82 -13.90 -8.15 -0.80
N VAL A 83 -12.58 -8.08 -0.66
CA VAL A 83 -11.69 -7.56 -1.72
C VAL A 83 -11.65 -8.52 -2.91
N LEU A 84 -11.57 -9.83 -2.67
CA LEU A 84 -11.62 -10.84 -3.74
C LEU A 84 -12.95 -10.81 -4.50
N ASP A 85 -14.08 -10.67 -3.79
CA ASP A 85 -15.40 -10.53 -4.41
C ASP A 85 -15.49 -9.27 -5.29
N GLU A 86 -14.89 -8.17 -4.85
CA GLU A 86 -14.83 -6.92 -5.62
C GLU A 86 -13.98 -7.06 -6.89
N ILE A 87 -12.81 -7.70 -6.80
CA ILE A 87 -11.96 -8.02 -7.97
C ILE A 87 -12.75 -8.86 -8.99
N LYS A 88 -13.42 -9.91 -8.53
CA LYS A 88 -14.20 -10.79 -9.39
C LYS A 88 -15.35 -10.07 -10.08
N TYR A 89 -15.97 -9.12 -9.39
CA TYR A 89 -17.00 -8.26 -9.96
C TYR A 89 -16.43 -7.33 -11.03
N GLU A 90 -15.28 -6.69 -10.78
CA GLU A 90 -14.55 -5.87 -11.77
C GLU A 90 -14.22 -6.70 -13.03
N GLU A 91 -13.65 -7.89 -12.87
CA GLU A 91 -13.27 -8.76 -14.00
C GLU A 91 -14.49 -9.21 -14.83
N THR A 92 -15.63 -9.45 -14.18
CA THR A 92 -16.89 -9.79 -14.88
C THR A 92 -17.41 -8.61 -15.70
N LEU A 93 -17.33 -7.39 -15.17
CA LEU A 93 -17.70 -6.18 -15.88
C LEU A 93 -16.76 -5.92 -17.06
N ASP A 94 -15.45 -6.07 -16.85
CA ASP A 94 -14.45 -5.90 -17.90
C ASP A 94 -14.67 -6.90 -19.03
N TYR A 95 -14.94 -8.19 -18.74
CA TYR A 95 -15.28 -9.17 -19.76
C TYR A 95 -16.56 -8.79 -20.54
N ALA A 96 -17.55 -8.21 -19.87
CA ALA A 96 -18.77 -7.71 -20.53
C ALA A 96 -18.50 -6.47 -21.41
N LEU A 97 -17.49 -5.66 -21.07
CA LEU A 97 -17.13 -4.41 -21.76
C LEU A 97 -16.05 -4.59 -22.84
N GLN A 98 -15.20 -5.63 -22.75
CA GLN A 98 -14.08 -5.96 -23.64
C GLN A 98 -14.45 -6.37 -25.07
N SER A 99 -15.68 -6.11 -25.53
CA SER A 99 -16.00 -6.18 -26.97
C SER A 99 -15.28 -5.11 -27.81
N LYS A 100 -14.56 -4.14 -27.21
CA LYS A 100 -13.88 -3.03 -27.90
C LYS A 100 -12.69 -2.44 -27.11
N ASN A 101 -11.52 -3.05 -27.15
CA ASN A 101 -10.20 -2.39 -27.29
C ASN A 101 -9.05 -3.34 -26.96
N ASP A 102 -8.05 -3.34 -27.85
CA ASP A 102 -6.82 -4.12 -27.76
C ASP A 102 -5.81 -3.37 -26.88
N GLY A 103 -5.48 -3.93 -25.72
CA GLY A 103 -4.55 -3.30 -24.77
C GLY A 103 -4.61 -3.92 -23.38
N GLU A 104 -4.39 -5.22 -23.28
CA GLU A 104 -4.40 -5.92 -21.99
C GLU A 104 -3.11 -5.63 -21.22
N ILE A 105 -3.21 -4.84 -20.15
CA ILE A 105 -2.13 -4.75 -19.16
C ILE A 105 -2.23 -6.01 -18.30
N VAL A 106 -1.29 -6.93 -18.47
CA VAL A 106 -1.17 -8.11 -17.60
C VAL A 106 -0.70 -7.66 -16.22
N GLU A 107 -1.65 -7.35 -15.34
CA GLU A 107 -1.42 -7.07 -13.93
C GLU A 107 -1.38 -8.39 -13.14
N ASN A 108 -0.43 -8.54 -12.22
CA ASN A 108 -0.39 -9.69 -11.32
C ASN A 108 -1.55 -9.60 -10.31
N ASP A 109 -2.14 -10.72 -9.95
CA ASP A 109 -3.20 -10.80 -8.93
C ASP A 109 -2.89 -10.10 -7.61
N LEU A 110 -1.63 -10.16 -7.15
CA LEU A 110 -1.26 -9.44 -5.94
C LEU A 110 -1.37 -7.92 -6.14
N ASP A 111 -0.99 -7.43 -7.32
CA ASP A 111 -1.09 -6.02 -7.68
C ASP A 111 -2.57 -5.60 -7.78
N LYS A 112 -3.43 -6.44 -8.40
CA LYS A 112 -4.90 -6.28 -8.42
C LYS A 112 -5.47 -6.24 -7.01
N LEU A 113 -5.10 -7.19 -6.16
CA LEU A 113 -5.55 -7.28 -4.78
C LEU A 113 -5.17 -6.02 -3.99
N MET A 114 -3.94 -5.57 -4.13
CA MET A 114 -3.47 -4.35 -3.47
C MET A 114 -4.19 -3.11 -3.99
N ARG A 115 -4.41 -3.04 -5.31
CA ARG A 115 -5.14 -1.95 -5.98
C ARG A 115 -6.55 -1.81 -5.43
N VAL A 116 -7.28 -2.91 -5.26
CA VAL A 116 -8.66 -2.88 -4.73
C VAL A 116 -8.69 -2.69 -3.21
N ALA A 117 -7.83 -3.39 -2.47
CA ALA A 117 -7.82 -3.33 -1.00
C ALA A 117 -7.54 -1.91 -0.47
N GLN A 118 -6.61 -1.19 -1.11
CA GLN A 118 -6.07 0.11 -0.67
C GLN A 118 -5.71 0.12 0.85
N ALA A 119 -5.26 -1.01 1.39
CA ALA A 119 -4.86 -1.12 2.79
C ALA A 119 -3.47 -0.50 3.01
N ASP A 120 -3.25 0.11 4.17
CA ASP A 120 -1.95 0.71 4.53
C ASP A 120 -0.90 -0.36 4.85
N ILE A 121 -1.30 -1.41 5.57
CA ILE A 121 -0.43 -2.49 6.03
C ILE A 121 -1.03 -3.84 5.67
N LEU A 122 -0.21 -4.73 5.11
CA LEU A 122 -0.53 -6.15 4.94
C LEU A 122 0.01 -6.94 6.13
N VAL A 123 -0.84 -7.77 6.71
CA VAL A 123 -0.47 -8.72 7.76
C VAL A 123 -0.48 -10.11 7.14
N ASN A 124 0.71 -10.59 6.80
CA ASN A 124 0.93 -11.92 6.24
C ASN A 124 0.95 -12.96 7.35
N VAL A 125 0.20 -14.04 7.15
CA VAL A 125 0.02 -15.09 8.15
C VAL A 125 0.40 -16.44 7.56
N ALA A 126 1.27 -17.18 8.25
CA ALA A 126 1.59 -18.56 7.94
C ALA A 126 1.41 -19.40 9.20
N PHE A 127 0.93 -20.63 9.04
CA PHE A 127 0.71 -21.51 10.19
C PHE A 127 0.88 -22.99 9.86
N GLU A 128 1.26 -23.76 10.87
CA GLU A 128 1.42 -25.20 10.75
C GLU A 128 0.73 -25.88 11.92
N ARG A 129 -0.15 -26.84 11.63
CA ARG A 129 -0.70 -27.74 12.64
C ARG A 129 0.18 -28.97 12.75
N LYS A 130 0.74 -29.20 13.94
CA LYS A 130 1.49 -30.41 14.27
C LYS A 130 0.67 -31.28 15.22
N THR A 131 0.55 -32.55 14.91
CA THR A 131 -0.20 -33.52 15.72
C THR A 131 0.74 -34.33 16.59
N TYR A 132 0.43 -34.41 17.89
CA TYR A 132 1.13 -35.17 18.91
C TYR A 132 0.12 -36.16 19.56
N GLY A 133 -0.03 -37.34 18.97
CA GLY A 133 -1.06 -38.29 19.37
C GLY A 133 -2.47 -37.70 19.15
N PRO A 134 -3.38 -37.70 20.16
CA PRO A 134 -4.70 -37.08 20.02
C PRO A 134 -4.68 -35.55 20.20
N ARG A 135 -3.51 -34.94 20.46
CA ARG A 135 -3.37 -33.51 20.72
C ARG A 135 -2.78 -32.81 19.50
N ASN A 136 -3.09 -31.54 19.35
CA ASN A 136 -2.57 -30.67 18.32
C ASN A 136 -1.81 -29.51 18.96
N VAL A 137 -0.84 -28.99 18.21
CA VAL A 137 -0.22 -27.71 18.46
C VAL A 137 -0.19 -26.94 17.16
N VAL A 138 -0.31 -25.63 17.26
CA VAL A 138 -0.26 -24.76 16.11
C VAL A 138 0.91 -23.81 16.28
N GLU A 139 1.79 -23.82 15.29
CA GLU A 139 2.89 -22.85 15.17
C GLU A 139 2.44 -21.78 14.17
N PHE A 140 2.62 -20.53 14.54
CA PHE A 140 2.18 -19.37 13.79
C PHE A 140 3.35 -18.44 13.50
N ARG A 141 3.40 -17.89 12.30
CA ARG A 141 4.24 -16.76 11.95
C ARG A 141 3.35 -15.66 11.41
N VAL A 142 3.56 -14.45 11.90
CA VAL A 142 2.94 -13.25 11.38
C VAL A 142 4.02 -12.27 10.94
N THR A 143 3.78 -11.57 9.83
CA THR A 143 4.67 -10.51 9.35
C THR A 143 3.84 -9.33 8.87
N SER A 144 4.11 -8.14 9.41
CA SER A 144 3.53 -6.89 8.91
C SER A 144 4.43 -6.30 7.85
N VAL A 145 3.82 -5.86 6.75
CA VAL A 145 4.49 -5.30 5.58
C VAL A 145 3.77 -4.02 5.17
N ASP A 146 4.52 -2.97 4.85
CA ASP A 146 3.94 -1.77 4.25
C ASP A 146 3.44 -2.10 2.85
N ALA A 147 2.13 -1.92 2.63
CA ALA A 147 1.50 -2.21 1.35
C ALA A 147 2.03 -1.29 0.22
N ALA A 148 2.62 -0.15 0.56
CA ALA A 148 3.19 0.74 -0.45
C ALA A 148 4.50 0.22 -1.06
N THR A 149 5.37 -0.35 -0.23
CA THR A 149 6.78 -0.62 -0.58
C THR A 149 7.16 -2.09 -0.48
N SER A 150 6.28 -2.92 0.07
CA SER A 150 6.59 -4.30 0.45
C SER A 150 7.70 -4.45 1.50
N LYS A 151 8.09 -3.36 2.19
CA LYS A 151 9.07 -3.42 3.28
C LYS A 151 8.44 -4.02 4.53
N GLN A 152 9.17 -4.96 5.15
CA GLN A 152 8.76 -5.53 6.43
C GLN A 152 8.85 -4.48 7.55
N ILE A 153 7.80 -4.42 8.36
CA ILE A 153 7.67 -3.53 9.53
C ILE A 153 7.99 -4.29 10.81
N GLY A 154 7.46 -5.51 10.94
CA GLY A 154 7.62 -6.36 12.10
C GLY A 154 7.27 -7.80 11.79
N GLY A 155 7.65 -8.71 12.67
CA GLY A 155 7.30 -10.12 12.55
C GLY A 155 7.40 -10.81 13.89
N GLU A 156 6.48 -11.73 14.14
CA GLU A 156 6.37 -12.48 15.38
C GLU A 156 6.11 -13.94 15.07
N VAL A 157 6.54 -14.82 15.98
CA VAL A 157 6.24 -16.25 15.93
C VAL A 157 5.50 -16.61 17.21
N GLY A 158 4.39 -17.32 17.08
CA GLY A 158 3.59 -17.82 18.18
C GLY A 158 3.50 -19.34 18.15
N ARG A 159 3.25 -19.92 19.32
CA ARG A 159 2.98 -21.35 19.47
C ARG A 159 1.86 -21.56 20.48
N SER A 160 0.89 -22.38 20.13
CA SER A 160 -0.23 -22.69 21.02
C SER A 160 0.20 -23.66 22.12
N SER A 161 -0.66 -23.82 23.13
CA SER A 161 -0.58 -24.99 23.99
C SER A 161 -0.80 -26.29 23.20
N VAL A 162 -0.25 -27.41 23.68
CA VAL A 162 -0.49 -28.73 23.09
C VAL A 162 -1.82 -29.28 23.65
N SER A 163 -2.91 -29.23 22.89
CA SER A 163 -4.24 -29.62 23.39
C SER A 163 -5.15 -30.19 22.30
N GLY A 164 -6.32 -30.72 22.68
CA GLY A 164 -7.36 -31.20 21.76
C GLY A 164 -8.32 -30.10 21.29
N SER A 165 -8.00 -28.83 21.57
CA SER A 165 -8.89 -27.70 21.28
C SER A 165 -9.05 -27.45 19.76
N PRO A 166 -10.17 -26.83 19.33
CA PRO A 166 -10.34 -26.40 17.95
C PRO A 166 -9.25 -25.44 17.49
N MET A 167 -9.01 -25.37 16.17
CA MET A 167 -8.01 -24.50 15.54
C MET A 167 -8.11 -23.06 16.00
N SER A 168 -9.32 -22.51 15.99
CA SER A 168 -9.60 -21.11 16.35
C SER A 168 -9.13 -20.75 17.76
N VAL A 169 -9.26 -21.68 18.72
CA VAL A 169 -8.81 -21.49 20.11
C VAL A 169 -7.29 -21.52 20.19
N LEU A 170 -6.65 -22.47 19.51
CA LEU A 170 -5.18 -22.59 19.48
C LEU A 170 -4.52 -21.37 18.82
N VAL A 171 -5.16 -20.83 17.78
CA VAL A 171 -4.74 -19.59 17.09
C VAL A 171 -4.87 -18.41 18.04
N GLU A 172 -6.01 -18.27 18.72
CA GLU A 172 -6.26 -17.19 19.67
C GLU A 172 -5.21 -17.16 20.78
N GLU A 173 -4.94 -18.29 21.42
CA GLU A 173 -3.90 -18.41 22.45
C GLU A 173 -2.53 -17.95 21.92
N SER A 174 -2.16 -18.41 20.72
CA SER A 174 -0.88 -18.09 20.10
C SER A 174 -0.74 -16.61 19.78
N VAL A 175 -1.79 -16.02 19.21
CA VAL A 175 -1.82 -14.63 18.75
C VAL A 175 -1.80 -13.65 19.91
N LEU A 176 -2.57 -13.92 20.96
CA LEU A 176 -2.63 -13.04 22.14
C LEU A 176 -1.26 -12.87 22.81
N GLY A 177 -0.39 -13.89 22.74
CA GLY A 177 0.95 -13.84 23.33
C GLY A 177 1.92 -12.83 22.70
N PHE A 178 1.74 -12.48 21.42
CA PHE A 178 2.64 -11.55 20.70
C PHE A 178 1.95 -10.29 20.16
N MET A 179 0.62 -10.22 20.23
CA MET A 179 -0.17 -9.17 19.57
C MET A 179 0.18 -7.75 20.04
N ASP A 180 0.50 -7.56 21.31
CA ASP A 180 0.78 -6.22 21.84
C ASP A 180 2.12 -5.68 21.29
N ASN A 181 3.15 -6.52 21.24
CA ASN A 181 4.43 -6.18 20.61
C ASN A 181 4.24 -5.94 19.09
N PHE A 182 3.45 -6.80 18.45
CA PHE A 182 3.18 -6.71 17.02
C PHE A 182 2.48 -5.40 16.66
N THR A 183 1.42 -5.03 17.38
CA THR A 183 0.68 -3.78 17.14
C THR A 183 1.48 -2.53 17.51
N ALA A 184 2.32 -2.58 18.55
CA ALA A 184 3.26 -1.52 18.87
C ALA A 184 4.27 -1.26 17.74
N SER A 185 4.76 -2.31 17.07
CA SER A 185 5.66 -2.16 15.91
C SER A 185 4.99 -1.42 14.75
N ILE A 186 3.72 -1.77 14.46
CA ILE A 186 2.92 -1.14 13.41
C ILE A 186 2.65 0.33 13.74
N GLN A 187 2.29 0.64 14.99
CA GLN A 187 2.05 2.03 15.42
C GLN A 187 3.30 2.89 15.31
N ARG A 188 4.45 2.39 15.78
CA ARG A 188 5.72 3.13 15.70
C ARG A 188 6.12 3.38 14.25
N TYR A 189 5.91 2.41 13.37
CA TYR A 189 6.14 2.61 11.94
C TYR A 189 5.21 3.68 11.38
N PHE A 190 3.90 3.55 11.60
CA PHE A 190 2.91 4.46 11.03
C PHE A 190 3.05 5.90 11.54
N GLN A 191 3.43 6.09 12.81
CA GLN A 191 3.71 7.41 13.37
C GLN A 191 4.86 8.11 12.60
N ARG A 192 5.94 7.37 12.28
CA ARG A 192 7.01 7.90 11.44
C ARG A 192 6.49 8.22 10.04
N THR A 193 5.65 7.37 9.47
CA THR A 193 5.04 7.61 8.14
C THR A 193 4.19 8.88 8.13
N ILE A 194 3.44 9.17 9.19
CA ILE A 194 2.67 10.42 9.31
C ILE A 194 3.60 11.65 9.27
N GLU A 195 4.76 11.56 9.93
CA GLU A 195 5.72 12.67 10.04
C GLU A 195 6.57 12.84 8.76
N SER A 196 7.06 11.74 8.18
CA SER A 196 7.98 11.75 7.05
C SER A 196 7.31 11.69 5.68
N GLY A 197 6.01 11.40 5.64
CA GLY A 197 5.32 10.97 4.43
C GLY A 197 5.40 9.46 4.22
N ARG A 198 4.51 8.97 3.36
CA ARG A 198 4.46 7.59 2.88
C ARG A 198 5.48 7.43 1.77
N GLU A 199 6.27 6.38 1.84
CA GLU A 199 7.21 6.03 0.80
C GLU A 199 6.48 5.40 -0.39
N GLY A 200 6.87 5.76 -1.62
CA GLY A 200 6.28 5.26 -2.85
C GLY A 200 7.27 5.02 -3.98
N VAL A 201 6.76 4.38 -5.03
CA VAL A 201 7.48 4.03 -6.25
C VAL A 201 6.71 4.55 -7.47
N PHE A 202 7.37 5.38 -8.27
CA PHE A 202 6.78 6.00 -9.47
C PHE A 202 7.56 5.58 -10.70
N VAL A 203 6.87 4.90 -11.61
CA VAL A 203 7.44 4.38 -12.84
C VAL A 203 6.89 5.17 -14.02
N PHE A 204 7.73 5.98 -14.65
CA PHE A 204 7.36 6.66 -15.88
C PHE A 204 7.80 5.86 -17.11
N LYS A 205 6.93 5.86 -18.12
CA LYS A 205 7.15 5.25 -19.44
C LYS A 205 6.72 6.23 -20.52
N ILE A 206 7.47 6.29 -21.61
CA ILE A 206 7.10 7.06 -22.80
C ILE A 206 6.24 6.17 -23.71
N ALA A 207 5.06 6.66 -24.12
CA ALA A 207 4.22 6.00 -25.10
C ALA A 207 4.88 5.96 -26.48
N SER A 208 4.56 4.96 -27.30
CA SER A 208 5.18 4.80 -28.62
C SER A 208 4.93 5.98 -29.58
N ASP A 209 3.83 6.71 -29.39
CA ASP A 209 3.41 7.86 -30.19
C ASP A 209 3.81 9.21 -29.57
N CYS A 210 4.48 9.20 -28.42
CA CYS A 210 4.95 10.42 -27.78
C CYS A 210 6.09 11.05 -28.60
N PRO A 211 6.01 12.35 -28.94
CA PRO A 211 7.05 13.03 -29.71
C PRO A 211 8.35 13.25 -28.93
N LEU A 212 8.28 13.16 -27.59
CA LEU A 212 9.40 13.39 -26.68
C LEU A 212 9.77 12.09 -25.96
N ASN A 213 11.03 12.01 -25.55
CA ASN A 213 11.55 10.98 -24.68
C ASN A 213 12.28 11.62 -23.49
N PHE A 214 12.76 10.83 -22.53
CA PHE A 214 13.36 11.38 -21.30
C PHE A 214 14.67 12.16 -21.53
N GLU A 215 15.33 11.99 -22.67
CA GLU A 215 16.54 12.74 -23.08
C GLU A 215 16.19 13.92 -24.02
N SER A 216 14.91 14.15 -24.33
CA SER A 216 14.49 15.27 -25.17
C SER A 216 14.63 16.60 -24.43
N THR A 217 15.14 17.61 -25.13
CA THR A 217 15.27 18.97 -24.60
C THR A 217 13.91 19.63 -24.40
N VAL A 218 13.70 20.21 -23.23
CA VAL A 218 12.54 21.04 -22.85
C VAL A 218 13.03 22.32 -22.20
N SER A 219 12.20 23.37 -22.21
CA SER A 219 12.50 24.62 -21.51
C SER A 219 11.60 24.82 -20.30
N LEU A 220 12.19 25.00 -19.13
CA LEU A 220 11.51 25.26 -17.87
C LEU A 220 12.07 26.54 -17.26
N ASN A 221 11.21 27.50 -16.92
CA ASN A 221 11.59 28.78 -16.32
C ASN A 221 12.66 29.58 -17.11
N GLY A 222 12.75 29.38 -18.43
CA GLY A 222 13.73 30.05 -19.29
C GLY A 222 15.10 29.35 -19.37
N GLU A 223 15.26 28.20 -18.72
CA GLU A 223 16.45 27.34 -18.84
C GLU A 223 16.10 26.14 -19.74
N GLU A 224 17.11 25.61 -20.45
CA GLU A 224 16.98 24.38 -21.24
C GLU A 224 17.57 23.20 -20.46
N GLY A 225 16.86 22.06 -20.47
CA GLY A 225 17.29 20.81 -19.85
C GLY A 225 16.59 19.61 -20.49
N GLU A 226 16.89 18.39 -20.02
CA GLU A 226 16.19 17.20 -20.50
C GLU A 226 14.82 17.06 -19.82
N LEU A 227 13.87 16.38 -20.46
CA LEU A 227 12.56 16.08 -19.87
C LEU A 227 12.68 15.36 -18.53
N CYS A 228 13.68 14.48 -18.35
CA CYS A 228 13.92 13.87 -17.05
C CYS A 228 14.31 14.88 -15.97
N ASP A 229 15.05 15.93 -16.30
CA ASP A 229 15.49 16.95 -15.35
C ASP A 229 14.30 17.79 -14.89
N ALA A 230 13.37 18.09 -15.81
CA ALA A 230 12.12 18.73 -15.46
C ALA A 230 11.26 17.86 -14.51
N ILE A 231 11.20 16.54 -14.74
CA ILE A 231 10.50 15.61 -13.84
C ILE A 231 11.20 15.50 -12.49
N ASP A 232 12.54 15.49 -12.46
CA ASP A 232 13.34 15.44 -11.22
C ASP A 232 13.10 16.70 -10.38
N TYR A 233 13.10 17.88 -11.00
CA TYR A 233 12.70 19.14 -10.36
C TYR A 233 11.28 19.07 -9.77
N TRP A 234 10.32 18.51 -10.51
CA TRP A 234 8.98 18.34 -9.96
C TRP A 234 8.97 17.40 -8.76
N MET A 235 9.74 16.30 -8.80
CA MET A 235 9.87 15.38 -7.67
C MET A 235 10.47 16.08 -6.44
N SER A 236 11.52 16.89 -6.60
CA SER A 236 12.14 17.61 -5.48
C SER A 236 11.18 18.58 -4.79
N GLU A 237 10.34 19.26 -5.57
CA GLU A 237 9.38 20.23 -5.04
C GLU A 237 8.16 19.59 -4.37
N ASN A 238 7.79 18.37 -4.77
CA ASN A 238 6.55 17.73 -4.33
C ASN A 238 6.76 16.59 -3.34
N ALA A 239 7.94 15.97 -3.29
CA ALA A 239 8.29 15.01 -2.26
C ALA A 239 8.39 15.70 -0.89
N VAL A 240 7.92 15.03 0.16
CA VAL A 240 8.03 15.51 1.54
C VAL A 240 9.50 15.66 1.89
N ASN A 241 9.91 16.89 2.21
CA ASN A 241 11.30 17.29 2.47
C ASN A 241 12.26 16.99 1.30
N GLY A 242 11.77 16.88 0.07
CA GLY A 242 12.58 16.54 -1.11
C GLY A 242 13.19 15.14 -1.05
N VAL A 243 12.60 14.20 -0.29
CA VAL A 243 13.12 12.83 -0.13
C VAL A 243 12.61 11.93 -1.25
N TYR A 244 13.51 11.58 -2.17
CA TYR A 244 13.29 10.61 -3.24
C TYR A 244 14.63 10.04 -3.73
N THR A 245 14.58 8.96 -4.51
CA THR A 245 15.74 8.37 -5.18
C THR A 245 15.43 8.04 -6.63
N GLN A 246 16.22 8.55 -7.57
CA GLN A 246 16.14 8.12 -8.97
C GLN A 246 16.86 6.77 -9.12
N ALA A 247 16.11 5.67 -9.24
CA ALA A 247 16.66 4.31 -9.27
C ALA A 247 17.18 3.90 -10.65
N SER A 248 16.52 4.34 -11.73
CA SER A 248 16.90 3.98 -13.10
C SER A 248 16.40 5.02 -14.09
N LYS A 249 17.21 5.31 -15.11
CA LYS A 249 16.90 6.18 -16.25
C LYS A 249 17.33 5.54 -17.56
N ASN A 250 16.47 5.60 -18.57
CA ASN A 250 16.80 5.47 -19.98
C ASN A 250 15.83 6.32 -20.81
N ARG A 251 15.98 6.35 -22.14
CA ARG A 251 15.15 7.13 -23.07
C ARG A 251 13.64 7.00 -22.86
N VAL A 252 13.15 5.80 -22.60
CA VAL A 252 11.70 5.51 -22.56
C VAL A 252 11.21 5.10 -21.17
N ARG A 253 12.10 5.03 -20.19
CA ARG A 253 11.80 4.55 -18.85
C ARG A 253 12.55 5.33 -17.77
N LEU A 254 11.81 5.85 -16.80
CA LEU A 254 12.34 6.53 -15.63
C LEU A 254 11.70 5.96 -14.35
N VAL A 255 12.50 5.72 -13.32
CA VAL A 255 12.05 5.13 -12.05
C VAL A 255 12.48 6.02 -10.90
N TYR A 256 11.52 6.39 -10.07
CA TYR A 256 11.75 6.93 -8.75
C TYR A 256 11.28 5.95 -7.69
N GLU A 257 12.12 5.71 -6.70
CA GLU A 257 11.84 4.91 -5.52
C GLU A 257 12.10 5.75 -4.27
N GLN A 258 11.66 5.25 -3.13
CA GLN A 258 11.82 5.93 -1.85
C GLN A 258 11.25 7.35 -1.85
N VAL A 259 10.22 7.61 -2.67
CA VAL A 259 9.61 8.92 -2.80
C VAL A 259 8.67 9.12 -1.64
N ASN A 260 8.98 10.03 -0.73
CA ASN A 260 8.08 10.34 0.37
C ASN A 260 7.00 11.30 -0.12
N PHE A 261 5.73 10.90 -0.05
CA PHE A 261 4.58 11.74 -0.39
C PHE A 261 3.60 11.82 0.79
N PRO A 262 2.86 12.93 0.93
CA PRO A 262 1.99 13.13 2.10
C PRO A 262 0.82 12.14 2.13
N LEU A 263 0.43 11.67 3.31
CA LEU A 263 -0.70 10.73 3.50
C LEU A 263 -2.05 11.41 3.28
N SER A 264 -2.08 12.74 3.36
CA SER A 264 -3.29 13.52 3.17
C SER A 264 -3.00 14.82 2.46
N GLY A 265 -3.96 15.28 1.67
CA GLY A 265 -3.86 16.49 0.87
C GLY A 265 -5.13 17.31 0.93
N LYS A 266 -5.04 18.56 0.46
CA LYS A 266 -6.22 19.40 0.31
C LYS A 266 -7.09 18.85 -0.82
N GLY A 267 -8.36 18.59 -0.54
CA GLY A 267 -9.33 18.30 -1.58
C GLY A 267 -9.50 19.51 -2.50
N LYS A 268 -9.81 19.25 -3.78
CA LYS A 268 -10.18 20.33 -4.71
C LYS A 268 -11.51 20.98 -4.26
N PHE A 269 -11.73 22.23 -4.68
CA PHE A 269 -13.00 22.97 -4.46
C PHE A 269 -13.43 23.13 -2.99
N GLY A 270 -12.49 23.43 -2.09
CA GLY A 270 -12.79 23.67 -0.67
C GLY A 270 -13.19 22.40 0.10
N ALA A 271 -12.99 21.22 -0.50
CA ALA A 271 -13.25 19.95 0.16
C ALA A 271 -12.28 19.72 1.32
N LYS A 272 -12.76 18.94 2.31
CA LYS A 272 -11.99 18.51 3.47
C LYS A 272 -10.70 17.79 3.04
N VAL A 273 -9.76 17.72 3.98
CA VAL A 273 -8.54 16.92 3.85
C VAL A 273 -8.91 15.50 3.39
N LYS A 274 -8.30 15.06 2.29
CA LYS A 274 -8.51 13.73 1.70
C LYS A 274 -7.24 12.90 1.86
N ALA A 275 -7.38 11.61 2.16
CA ALA A 275 -6.27 10.67 2.07
C ALA A 275 -5.69 10.66 0.63
N LEU A 276 -4.37 10.64 0.54
CA LEU A 276 -3.65 10.56 -0.73
C LEU A 276 -3.02 9.18 -0.89
N ASN A 277 -3.23 8.58 -2.07
CA ASN A 277 -2.48 7.44 -2.56
C ASN A 277 -1.51 7.90 -3.67
N ALA A 278 -0.66 6.98 -4.15
CA ALA A 278 0.31 7.25 -5.21
C ALA A 278 -0.33 7.88 -6.45
N GLU A 279 -1.51 7.41 -6.86
CA GLU A 279 -2.27 7.97 -7.97
C GLU A 279 -2.65 9.44 -7.75
N SER A 280 -3.25 9.75 -6.59
CA SER A 280 -3.69 11.10 -6.27
C SER A 280 -2.51 12.07 -6.14
N PHE A 281 -1.39 11.59 -5.60
CA PHE A 281 -0.15 12.35 -5.54
C PHE A 281 0.38 12.65 -6.95
N ILE A 282 0.59 11.62 -7.77
CA ILE A 282 1.27 11.76 -9.05
C ILE A 282 0.42 12.44 -10.12
N LYS A 283 -0.92 12.33 -10.07
CA LYS A 283 -1.84 13.01 -11.01
C LYS A 283 -1.64 14.53 -11.07
N GLN A 284 -1.05 15.14 -10.04
CA GLN A 284 -0.74 16.56 -10.01
C GLN A 284 0.36 16.95 -11.02
N ILE A 285 1.23 16.01 -11.42
CA ILE A 285 2.29 16.24 -12.42
C ILE A 285 1.72 16.52 -13.82
N ASN A 286 0.47 16.14 -14.11
CA ASN A 286 -0.14 16.37 -15.43
C ASN A 286 -0.19 17.87 -15.78
N THR A 287 -0.51 18.72 -14.81
CA THR A 287 -0.50 20.19 -15.01
C THR A 287 0.91 20.72 -15.26
N PHE A 288 1.93 20.08 -14.69
CA PHE A 288 3.32 20.45 -14.91
C PHE A 288 3.82 20.00 -16.29
N LEU A 289 3.45 18.79 -16.74
CA LEU A 289 3.89 18.26 -18.03
C LEU A 289 3.13 18.85 -19.23
N SER A 290 1.92 19.37 -19.02
CA SER A 290 1.13 19.98 -20.09
C SER A 290 1.78 21.24 -20.68
N GLN A 291 2.66 21.92 -19.93
CA GLN A 291 3.44 23.05 -20.46
C GLN A 291 4.43 22.62 -21.56
N PHE A 292 4.79 21.34 -21.61
CA PHE A 292 5.62 20.73 -22.64
C PHE A 292 4.79 20.05 -23.73
N GLY A 293 3.45 20.22 -23.72
CA GLY A 293 2.54 19.55 -24.64
C GLY A 293 2.40 18.05 -24.38
N LEU A 294 2.63 17.61 -23.14
CA LEU A 294 2.56 16.21 -22.73
C LEU A 294 1.37 15.97 -21.79
N ASP A 295 0.62 14.90 -22.06
CA ASP A 295 -0.42 14.37 -21.18
C ASP A 295 0.04 13.04 -20.57
N ILE A 296 -0.59 12.65 -19.46
CA ILE A 296 -0.30 11.38 -18.78
C ILE A 296 -1.54 10.51 -18.59
N SER A 297 -1.31 9.20 -18.64
CA SER A 297 -2.21 8.20 -18.07
C SER A 297 -1.55 7.57 -16.84
N VAL A 298 -2.32 7.32 -15.78
CA VAL A 298 -1.81 6.78 -14.52
C VAL A 298 -2.52 5.48 -14.21
N THR A 299 -1.75 4.41 -14.01
CA THR A 299 -2.21 3.11 -13.53
C THR A 299 -1.67 2.87 -12.13
N PRO A 300 -2.48 3.01 -11.07
CA PRO A 300 -2.05 2.69 -9.71
C PRO A 300 -1.81 1.20 -9.51
N VAL A 301 -0.85 0.88 -8.64
CA VAL A 301 -0.67 -0.45 -8.05
C VAL A 301 -0.64 -0.28 -6.53
N GLY A 302 -1.70 -0.75 -5.87
CA GLY A 302 -1.90 -0.48 -4.45
C GLY A 302 -1.94 1.00 -4.11
N ILE A 303 -1.47 1.33 -2.91
CA ILE A 303 -1.51 2.71 -2.37
C ILE A 303 -0.21 3.49 -2.60
N GLY A 304 0.88 2.80 -2.92
CA GLY A 304 2.24 3.35 -2.92
C GLY A 304 2.96 3.31 -4.25
N LYS A 305 2.40 2.64 -5.26
CA LYS A 305 3.04 2.52 -6.57
C LYS A 305 2.12 3.03 -7.67
N ALA A 306 2.70 3.67 -8.67
CA ALA A 306 1.99 4.06 -9.88
C ALA A 306 2.88 3.90 -11.12
N TYR A 307 2.28 3.40 -12.19
CA TYR A 307 2.82 3.47 -13.54
C TYR A 307 2.23 4.71 -14.23
N ILE A 308 3.09 5.52 -14.82
CA ILE A 308 2.73 6.75 -15.51
C ILE A 308 3.18 6.59 -16.95
N VAL A 309 2.23 6.63 -17.87
CA VAL A 309 2.51 6.65 -19.30
C VAL A 309 2.40 8.10 -19.76
N ILE A 310 3.48 8.63 -20.32
CA ILE A 310 3.55 9.98 -20.89
C ILE A 310 3.34 9.88 -22.40
N GLY A 311 2.35 10.59 -22.91
CA GLY A 311 1.86 10.43 -24.28
C GLY A 311 0.82 9.32 -24.42
N GLY A 312 0.28 9.16 -25.63
CA GLY A 312 -0.90 8.35 -25.89
C GLY A 312 -2.19 9.14 -25.75
N ARG A 313 -3.20 8.87 -26.60
CA ARG A 313 -4.54 9.43 -26.44
C ARG A 313 -5.15 8.88 -25.14
N SER A 314 -5.40 9.77 -24.18
CA SER A 314 -6.35 9.54 -23.07
C SER A 314 -7.78 9.45 -23.57
#